data_AF-Q7P236-F1
#
_entry.id   AF-Q7P236-F1
#
_cell.length_a   1.000
_cell.length_b   1.000
_cell.length_c   1.000
_cell.angle_alpha   90.00
_cell.angle_beta   90.00
_cell.angle_gamma   90.00
#
_symmetry.space_group_name_H-M   'P 1'
#
loop_
_entity.id
_entity.type
_entity.pdbx_description
1 polymer ?
#
loop_
_entity_poly.entity_id
_entity_poly.type
_entity_poly.pdbx_seq_one_letter_code
_entity_poly.pdbx_strand_id
1 'polypeptide(L)'
;MKLFWIILLFISYNAIASDRISYCNGIFTFIPPKTLDINFIKKQSKLDNCKSELTVKLKSGKKAVKLSFPSESNQLDATPPTKEVLDEIKGKSAEIIYQSYFVKHQNGDVKVDTFIKKNKDGSVESIEKDFYFSKKNTYSIYAVYKANPDDIDDAAMLNSLERFFLSLQVNWN
;
A
#
# COMPACT_ATOMS: atom_id res chain seq x y z
N MET A 1 -22.90 21.86 8.59
CA MET A 1 -21.77 21.05 9.11
C MET A 1 -22.33 19.91 9.96
N LYS A 2 -22.44 18.70 9.40
CA LYS A 2 -22.88 17.51 10.15
C LYS A 2 -21.87 16.39 9.90
N LEU A 3 -21.24 16.00 11.01
CA LEU A 3 -20.59 14.73 11.32
C LEU A 3 -20.27 13.82 10.12
N PHE A 4 -19.01 13.85 9.72
CA PHE A 4 -18.38 12.77 8.96
C PHE A 4 -18.48 11.49 9.78
N TRP A 5 -19.17 10.50 9.23
CA TRP A 5 -19.26 9.16 9.80
C TRP A 5 -17.87 8.53 9.87
N ILE A 6 -17.48 8.19 11.09
CA ILE A 6 -16.38 7.29 11.41
C ILE A 6 -16.66 5.96 10.72
N ILE A 7 -15.89 5.63 9.69
CA ILE A 7 -15.87 4.28 9.11
C ILE A 7 -15.13 3.40 10.10
N LEU A 8 -15.89 2.74 10.97
CA LEU A 8 -15.42 1.72 11.89
C LEU A 8 -15.02 0.46 11.11
N LEU A 9 -13.77 0.07 11.33
CA LEU A 9 -13.13 -1.17 10.89
C LEU A 9 -13.93 -2.40 11.34
N PHE A 10 -14.47 -3.15 10.37
CA PHE A 10 -14.71 -4.59 10.51
C PHE A 10 -13.81 -5.32 9.51
N ILE A 11 -12.62 -5.71 9.95
CA ILE A 11 -11.81 -6.71 9.26
C ILE A 11 -11.94 -8.00 10.06
N SER A 12 -13.00 -8.75 9.77
CA SER A 12 -13.07 -10.17 10.08
C SER A 12 -13.49 -10.88 8.80
N TYR A 13 -12.53 -11.17 7.92
CA TYR A 13 -12.74 -12.13 6.85
C TYR A 13 -11.50 -13.02 6.71
N ASN A 14 -11.57 -14.19 7.34
CA ASN A 14 -10.82 -15.36 6.92
C ASN A 14 -11.43 -15.83 5.59
N ALA A 15 -10.96 -15.28 4.48
CA ALA A 15 -11.28 -15.79 3.15
C ALA A 15 -10.31 -16.92 2.80
N ILE A 16 -10.84 -18.14 2.85
CA ILE A 16 -10.22 -19.40 2.43
C ILE A 16 -9.81 -19.30 0.96
N ALA A 17 -8.53 -19.58 0.66
CA ALA A 17 -7.83 -19.97 -0.57
C ALA A 17 -8.38 -19.73 -2.02
N SER A 18 -9.66 -19.48 -2.32
CA SER A 18 -10.18 -19.44 -3.70
C SER A 18 -9.91 -18.13 -4.46
N ASP A 19 -9.68 -17.03 -3.76
CA ASP A 19 -9.66 -15.69 -4.38
C ASP A 19 -8.25 -15.13 -4.59
N ARG A 20 -7.21 -15.90 -4.25
CA ARG A 20 -5.83 -15.41 -4.34
C ARG A 20 -5.33 -15.48 -5.79
N ILE A 21 -4.63 -14.44 -6.21
CA ILE A 21 -3.93 -14.40 -7.49
C ILE A 21 -2.47 -14.74 -7.24
N SER A 22 -1.93 -15.64 -8.06
CA SER A 22 -0.49 -15.87 -8.17
C SER A 22 0.14 -14.93 -9.18
N TYR A 23 1.27 -14.35 -8.82
CA TYR A 23 2.12 -13.59 -9.72
C TYR A 23 3.55 -14.14 -9.63
N CYS A 24 4.30 -13.97 -10.71
CA CYS A 24 5.69 -14.41 -10.81
C CYS A 24 5.83 -15.90 -10.48
N ASN A 25 5.15 -16.75 -11.25
CA ASN A 25 5.11 -18.19 -11.07
C ASN A 25 4.70 -18.65 -9.65
N GLY A 26 3.95 -17.82 -8.92
CA GLY A 26 3.47 -18.14 -7.58
C GLY A 26 4.41 -17.72 -6.45
N ILE A 27 5.53 -17.07 -6.74
CA ILE A 27 6.46 -16.53 -5.73
C ILE A 27 5.72 -15.62 -4.75
N PHE A 28 4.86 -14.76 -5.27
CA PHE A 28 3.94 -14.00 -4.44
C PHE A 28 2.50 -14.15 -4.88
N THR A 29 1.65 -13.97 -3.89
CA THR A 29 0.21 -14.16 -3.99
C THR A 29 -0.49 -13.07 -3.21
N PHE A 30 -1.68 -12.68 -3.64
CA PHE A 30 -2.46 -11.63 -2.96
C PHE A 30 -3.95 -11.83 -3.20
N ILE A 31 -4.78 -11.25 -2.32
CA ILE A 31 -6.23 -11.16 -2.55
C ILE A 31 -6.48 -9.85 -3.31
N PRO A 32 -6.94 -9.90 -4.56
CA PRO A 32 -7.17 -8.71 -5.36
C PRO A 32 -8.28 -7.83 -4.77
N PRO A 33 -8.02 -6.55 -4.46
CA PRO A 33 -9.09 -5.59 -4.24
C PRO A 33 -10.01 -5.54 -5.48
N LYS A 34 -11.33 -5.53 -5.27
CA LYS A 34 -12.33 -5.55 -6.35
C LYS A 34 -12.19 -4.39 -7.35
N THR A 35 -11.59 -3.31 -6.90
CA THR A 35 -11.31 -2.05 -7.60
C THR A 35 -10.11 -2.12 -8.54
N LEU A 36 -9.19 -3.09 -8.38
CA LEU A 36 -8.00 -3.20 -9.24
C LEU A 36 -8.26 -4.02 -10.52
N ASP A 37 -7.70 -3.60 -11.65
CA ASP A 37 -7.73 -4.33 -12.92
C ASP A 37 -6.82 -5.55 -12.84
N ILE A 38 -7.43 -6.67 -12.48
CA ILE A 38 -6.76 -7.95 -12.31
C ILE A 38 -6.25 -8.52 -13.63
N ASN A 39 -6.97 -8.27 -14.72
CA ASN A 39 -6.52 -8.75 -16.03
C ASN A 39 -5.27 -7.99 -16.47
N PHE A 40 -5.17 -6.70 -16.15
CA PHE A 40 -3.95 -5.92 -16.34
C PHE A 40 -2.78 -6.42 -15.50
N ILE A 41 -2.99 -6.75 -14.22
CA ILE A 41 -1.94 -7.31 -13.35
C ILE A 41 -1.46 -8.68 -13.86
N LYS A 42 -2.39 -9.59 -14.21
CA LYS A 42 -2.04 -10.94 -14.71
C LYS A 42 -1.21 -10.89 -15.99
N LYS A 43 -1.51 -9.96 -16.92
CA LYS A 43 -0.75 -9.77 -18.16
C LYS A 43 0.72 -9.37 -17.94
N GLN A 44 1.05 -8.81 -16.77
CA GLN A 44 2.42 -8.42 -16.42
C GLN A 44 3.25 -9.57 -15.81
N SER A 45 2.61 -10.68 -15.45
CA SER A 45 3.29 -11.87 -14.89
C SER A 45 3.98 -12.69 -16.00
N LYS A 46 4.98 -12.11 -16.67
CA LYS A 46 5.86 -12.81 -17.61
C LYS A 46 7.16 -13.22 -16.91
N LEU A 47 7.75 -14.35 -17.31
CA LEU A 47 8.97 -14.92 -16.71
C LEU A 47 10.11 -13.89 -16.54
N ASP A 48 10.27 -12.97 -17.49
CA ASP A 48 11.38 -11.99 -17.50
C ASP A 48 11.08 -10.70 -16.71
N ASN A 49 9.80 -10.40 -16.44
CA ASN A 49 9.36 -9.15 -15.77
C ASN A 49 9.27 -9.29 -14.24
N CYS A 50 9.53 -10.48 -13.71
CA CYS A 50 9.46 -10.81 -12.28
C CYS A 50 10.40 -10.01 -11.36
N LYS A 51 11.40 -9.32 -11.90
CA LYS A 51 12.62 -9.02 -11.13
C LYS A 51 12.72 -7.63 -10.52
N SER A 52 11.78 -6.71 -10.77
CA SER A 52 11.93 -5.36 -10.16
C SER A 52 10.65 -4.55 -9.96
N GLU A 53 9.55 -4.86 -10.65
CA GLU A 53 8.36 -4.00 -10.59
C GLU A 53 7.03 -4.66 -10.97
N LEU A 54 5.94 -4.13 -10.42
CA LEU A 54 4.56 -4.43 -10.83
C LEU A 54 3.77 -3.13 -10.90
N THR A 55 3.05 -2.90 -12.00
CA THR A 55 2.09 -1.80 -12.06
C THR A 55 0.70 -2.30 -11.68
N VAL A 56 0.07 -1.67 -10.68
CA VAL A 56 -1.34 -1.87 -10.36
C VAL A 56 -2.17 -0.72 -10.91
N LYS A 57 -3.36 -1.02 -11.41
CA LYS A 57 -4.26 -0.04 -12.03
C LYS A 57 -5.66 -0.24 -11.50
N LEU A 58 -6.43 0.82 -11.32
CA LEU A 58 -7.87 0.70 -11.10
C LEU A 58 -8.61 0.17 -12.33
N LYS A 59 -9.71 -0.57 -12.12
CA LYS A 59 -10.65 -0.96 -13.19
C LYS A 59 -11.36 0.25 -13.77
N SER A 60 -11.85 1.11 -12.88
CA SER A 60 -12.43 2.41 -13.20
C SER A 60 -11.31 3.45 -13.30
N GLY A 61 -11.40 4.34 -14.28
CA GLY A 61 -10.47 5.46 -14.37
C GLY A 61 -9.08 5.12 -14.95
N LYS A 62 -8.14 6.06 -14.75
CA LYS A 62 -6.81 6.04 -15.37
C LYS A 62 -5.64 5.96 -14.38
N LYS A 63 -5.91 5.89 -13.07
CA LYS A 63 -4.84 5.85 -12.05
C LYS A 63 -4.13 4.49 -12.07
N ALA A 64 -2.80 4.56 -12.11
CA ALA A 64 -1.91 3.42 -12.04
C ALA A 64 -0.74 3.75 -11.11
N VAL A 65 -0.29 2.76 -10.34
CA VAL A 65 0.81 2.90 -9.39
C VAL A 65 1.81 1.79 -9.64
N LYS A 66 3.07 2.16 -9.70
CA LYS A 66 4.19 1.23 -9.86
C LYS A 66 4.70 0.82 -8.47
N LEU A 67 4.71 -0.48 -8.22
CA LEU A 67 5.29 -1.10 -7.04
C LEU A 67 6.71 -1.53 -7.39
N SER A 68 7.66 -1.28 -6.49
CA SER A 68 9.06 -1.65 -6.65
C SER A 68 9.41 -2.87 -5.80
N PHE A 69 10.27 -3.73 -6.33
CA PHE A 69 10.67 -5.00 -5.72
C PHE A 69 12.17 -5.03 -5.36
N PRO A 70 12.65 -4.21 -4.41
CA PRO A 70 14.05 -4.24 -4.06
C PRO A 70 14.43 -5.57 -3.39
N SER A 71 15.68 -6.00 -3.60
CA SER A 71 16.24 -7.22 -3.01
C SER A 71 16.33 -7.15 -1.49
N GLU A 72 16.45 -5.94 -0.94
CA GLU A 72 16.52 -5.67 0.50
C GLU A 72 15.78 -4.36 0.82
N SER A 73 15.01 -4.35 1.89
CA SER A 73 14.38 -3.12 2.41
C SER A 73 14.51 -3.09 3.93
N ASN A 74 15.42 -2.26 4.44
CA ASN A 74 15.58 -1.98 5.86
C ASN A 74 14.41 -1.15 6.45
N GLN A 75 13.38 -0.86 5.64
CA GLN A 75 12.29 0.04 5.99
C GLN A 75 11.28 -0.58 6.99
N LEU A 76 11.26 -1.91 7.11
CA LEU A 76 10.45 -2.58 8.13
C LEU A 76 10.99 -2.38 9.54
N ASP A 77 12.30 -2.28 9.69
CA ASP A 77 12.99 -2.12 10.98
C ASP A 77 13.26 -0.64 11.30
N ALA A 78 12.86 0.28 10.40
CA ALA A 78 13.05 1.71 10.60
C ALA A 78 12.17 2.22 11.76
N THR A 79 12.84 2.79 12.77
CA THR A 79 12.21 3.56 13.84
C THR A 79 11.31 4.65 13.25
N PRO A 80 10.15 4.93 13.87
CA PRO A 80 9.33 6.05 13.49
C PRO A 80 10.15 7.35 13.37
N PRO A 81 10.02 8.12 12.28
CA PRO A 81 10.76 9.36 12.09
C PRO A 81 10.32 10.42 13.11
N THR A 82 11.26 11.26 13.56
CA THR A 82 10.94 12.44 14.38
C THR A 82 10.19 13.48 13.55
N LYS A 83 9.54 14.45 14.20
CA LYS A 83 8.86 15.54 13.50
C LYS A 83 9.79 16.33 12.58
N GLU A 84 11.02 16.58 13.01
CA GLU A 84 12.02 17.29 12.19
C GLU A 84 12.36 16.50 10.93
N VAL A 85 12.58 15.18 11.06
CA VAL A 85 12.82 14.29 9.92
C VAL A 85 11.61 14.20 8.99
N LEU A 86 10.39 14.23 9.54
CA LEU A 86 9.15 14.28 8.75
C LEU A 86 9.05 15.56 7.93
N ASP A 87 9.33 16.71 8.55
CA ASP A 87 9.28 18.01 7.88
C ASP A 87 10.35 18.12 6.76
N GLU A 88 11.51 17.47 6.94
CA GLU A 88 12.56 17.37 5.92
C GLU A 88 12.17 16.48 4.74
N ILE A 89 11.65 15.28 5.00
CA ILE A 89 11.37 14.28 3.95
C ILE A 89 10.06 14.58 3.21
N LYS A 90 9.05 15.10 3.90
CA LYS A 90 7.69 15.30 3.35
C LYS A 90 7.36 16.76 3.06
N GLY A 91 8.27 17.67 3.38
CA GLY A 91 8.15 19.11 3.16
C GLY A 91 7.32 19.82 4.24
N LYS A 92 7.51 21.14 4.34
CA LYS A 92 6.84 21.96 5.36
C LYS A 92 5.32 22.00 5.14
N SER A 93 4.57 21.62 6.16
CA SER A 93 3.12 21.86 6.23
C SER A 93 2.75 22.61 7.51
N ALA A 94 1.52 23.13 7.56
CA ALA A 94 0.98 23.72 8.79
C ALA A 94 0.78 22.66 9.89
N GLU A 95 0.39 21.44 9.50
CA GLU A 95 0.22 20.29 10.38
C GLU A 95 0.39 18.99 9.58
N ILE A 96 1.24 18.08 10.07
CA ILE A 96 1.37 16.70 9.58
C ILE A 96 0.94 15.78 10.72
N ILE A 97 -0.08 14.97 10.49
CA ILE A 97 -0.39 13.84 11.36
C ILE A 97 0.32 12.60 10.80
N TYR A 98 1.13 11.97 11.64
CA TYR A 98 1.79 10.71 11.33
C TYR A 98 1.11 9.56 12.09
N GLN A 99 0.81 8.49 11.36
CA GLN A 99 0.29 7.24 11.90
C GLN A 99 1.04 6.07 11.26
N SER A 100 1.31 5.03 12.03
CA SER A 100 1.95 3.83 11.53
C SER A 100 1.30 2.60 12.14
N TYR A 101 1.23 1.54 11.36
CA TYR A 101 0.91 0.22 11.88
C TYR A 101 1.80 -0.84 11.24
N PHE A 102 1.97 -1.94 11.98
CA PHE A 102 2.81 -3.07 11.60
C PHE A 102 2.08 -4.38 11.83
N VAL A 103 2.02 -5.23 10.80
CA VAL A 103 1.35 -6.53 10.82
C VAL A 103 2.38 -7.62 10.52
N LYS A 104 2.58 -8.52 11.48
CA LYS A 104 3.43 -9.71 11.31
C LYS A 104 2.62 -10.85 10.74
N HIS A 105 3.16 -11.55 9.75
CA HIS A 105 2.55 -12.77 9.23
C HIS A 105 3.61 -13.76 8.78
N GLN A 106 3.34 -15.06 8.92
CA GLN A 106 4.30 -16.12 8.60
C GLN A 106 4.85 -15.99 7.17
N ASN A 107 4.04 -15.48 6.24
CA ASN A 107 4.37 -15.34 4.82
C ASN A 107 4.84 -13.95 4.40
N GLY A 108 5.18 -13.09 5.35
CA GLY A 108 5.72 -11.74 5.13
C GLY A 108 5.06 -10.71 6.03
N ASP A 109 5.82 -9.71 6.43
CA ASP A 109 5.38 -8.63 7.31
C ASP A 109 5.00 -7.39 6.49
N VAL A 110 4.02 -6.63 6.97
CA VAL A 110 3.54 -5.39 6.34
C VAL A 110 3.70 -4.24 7.31
N LYS A 111 4.26 -3.12 6.82
CA LYS A 111 4.24 -1.83 7.50
C LYS A 111 3.54 -0.82 6.60
N VAL A 112 2.69 0.02 7.19
CA VAL A 112 2.12 1.16 6.47
C VAL A 112 2.31 2.40 7.32
N ASP A 113 3.04 3.36 6.75
CA ASP A 113 3.20 4.70 7.30
C ASP A 113 2.24 5.64 6.57
N THR A 114 1.45 6.41 7.34
CA THR A 114 0.44 7.33 6.83
C THR A 114 0.76 8.75 7.29
N PHE A 115 0.76 9.68 6.34
CA PHE A 115 0.99 11.10 6.54
C PHE A 115 -0.24 11.86 6.06
N ILE A 116 -0.94 12.52 6.98
CA ILE A 116 -2.10 13.35 6.66
C ILE A 116 -1.67 14.80 6.77
N LYS A 117 -1.62 15.49 5.63
CA LYS A 117 -1.29 16.91 5.56
C LYS A 117 -2.58 17.71 5.63
N LYS A 118 -2.64 18.70 6.51
CA LYS A 118 -3.78 19.61 6.62
C LYS A 118 -3.46 21.01 6.13
N ASN A 119 -4.49 21.66 5.59
CA ASN A 119 -4.51 23.09 5.33
C ASN A 119 -4.61 23.88 6.65
N LYS A 120 -4.39 25.20 6.59
CA LYS A 120 -4.48 26.09 7.76
C LYS A 120 -5.87 26.13 8.40
N ASP A 121 -6.92 25.83 7.63
CA ASP A 121 -8.30 25.75 8.10
C ASP A 121 -8.66 24.39 8.74
N GLY A 122 -7.71 23.46 8.80
CA GLY A 122 -7.87 22.12 9.34
C GLY A 122 -8.43 21.08 8.36
N SER A 123 -8.79 21.47 7.13
CA SER A 123 -9.18 20.52 6.07
C SER A 123 -7.99 19.65 5.63
N VAL A 124 -8.27 18.43 5.16
CA VAL A 124 -7.22 17.52 4.68
C VAL A 124 -6.79 17.93 3.28
N GLU A 125 -5.52 18.30 3.11
CA GLU A 125 -4.92 18.65 1.81
C GLU A 125 -4.54 17.39 1.03
N SER A 126 -3.92 16.43 1.70
CA SER A 126 -3.50 15.17 1.08
C SER A 126 -3.29 14.07 2.11
N ILE A 127 -3.41 12.83 1.65
CA ILE A 127 -3.07 11.63 2.42
C ILE A 127 -1.99 10.90 1.64
N GLU A 128 -0.81 10.80 2.22
CA GLU A 128 0.28 10.00 1.66
C GLU A 128 0.47 8.73 2.48
N LYS A 129 0.61 7.59 1.79
CA LYS A 129 0.95 6.33 2.43
C LYS A 129 2.19 5.73 1.79
N ASP A 130 3.12 5.34 2.66
CA ASP A 130 4.28 4.53 2.30
C ASP A 130 3.97 3.09 2.72
N PHE A 131 3.86 2.21 1.73
CA PHE A 131 3.51 0.81 1.89
C PHE A 131 4.75 -0.06 1.79
N TYR A 132 4.98 -0.89 2.80
CA TYR A 132 6.09 -1.82 2.85
C TYR A 132 5.58 -3.23 3.09
N PHE A 133 6.06 -4.18 2.31
CA PHE A 133 5.93 -5.60 2.57
C PHE A 133 7.31 -6.24 2.50
N SER A 134 7.66 -7.14 3.41
CA SER A 134 8.85 -7.98 3.24
C SER A 134 8.73 -9.33 3.93
N LYS A 135 9.29 -10.35 3.29
CA LYS A 135 9.67 -11.61 3.92
C LYS A 135 11.20 -11.56 4.06
N LYS A 136 11.68 -11.49 5.31
CA LYS A 136 13.10 -11.25 5.69
C LYS A 136 14.10 -11.85 4.70
N ASN A 137 15.06 -11.03 4.26
CA ASN A 137 16.19 -11.38 3.38
C ASN A 137 15.83 -12.11 2.08
N THR A 138 14.55 -12.08 1.68
CA THR A 138 14.05 -12.83 0.52
C THR A 138 13.46 -11.89 -0.50
N TYR A 139 12.50 -11.07 -0.08
CA TYR A 139 11.81 -10.17 -0.98
C TYR A 139 11.26 -8.98 -0.22
N SER A 140 11.23 -7.84 -0.87
CA SER A 140 10.51 -6.68 -0.38
C SER A 140 9.72 -6.03 -1.51
N ILE A 141 8.56 -5.48 -1.16
CA ILE A 141 7.70 -4.72 -2.06
C ILE A 141 7.48 -3.37 -1.41
N TYR A 142 7.61 -2.31 -2.19
CA TYR A 142 7.46 -0.94 -1.74
C TYR A 142 6.62 -0.11 -2.71
N ALA A 143 5.80 0.78 -2.18
CA ALA A 143 5.15 1.83 -2.94
C ALA A 143 4.88 3.05 -2.06
N VAL A 144 4.98 4.24 -2.66
CA VAL A 144 4.44 5.49 -2.10
C VAL A 144 3.25 5.91 -2.92
N TYR A 145 2.17 6.32 -2.25
CA TYR A 145 1.04 6.94 -2.91
C TYR A 145 0.53 8.15 -2.15
N LYS A 146 0.52 9.29 -2.83
CA LYS A 146 -0.08 10.53 -2.36
C LYS A 146 -1.44 10.73 -3.03
N ALA A 147 -2.48 10.70 -2.23
CA ALA A 147 -3.87 10.86 -2.66
C ALA A 147 -4.36 12.29 -2.38
N ASN A 148 -5.09 12.86 -3.35
CA ASN A 148 -6.03 13.93 -3.07
C ASN A 148 -7.31 13.30 -2.47
N PRO A 149 -7.70 13.60 -1.22
CA PRO A 149 -8.86 12.98 -0.59
C PRO A 149 -10.19 13.29 -1.28
N ASP A 150 -10.27 14.39 -2.05
CA ASP A 150 -11.47 14.80 -2.77
C ASP A 150 -11.59 14.15 -4.17
N ASP A 151 -10.53 13.50 -4.65
CA ASP A 151 -10.55 12.72 -5.90
C ASP A 151 -10.93 11.27 -5.59
N ILE A 152 -12.07 10.82 -6.14
CA ILE A 152 -12.61 9.49 -5.89
C ILE A 152 -11.69 8.36 -6.38
N ASP A 153 -10.96 8.56 -7.49
CA ASP A 153 -10.02 7.57 -8.00
C ASP A 153 -8.76 7.53 -7.12
N ASP A 154 -8.32 8.66 -6.57
CA ASP A 154 -7.21 8.68 -5.60
C ASP A 154 -7.57 7.98 -4.28
N ALA A 155 -8.73 8.29 -3.72
CA ALA A 155 -9.22 7.62 -2.51
C ALA A 155 -9.40 6.10 -2.74
N ALA A 156 -9.94 5.72 -3.90
CA ALA A 156 -10.08 4.32 -4.29
C ALA A 156 -8.72 3.64 -4.46
N MET A 157 -7.75 4.27 -5.11
CA MET A 157 -6.40 3.72 -5.28
C MET A 157 -5.70 3.53 -3.94
N LEU A 158 -5.74 4.53 -3.06
CA LEU A 158 -5.10 4.47 -1.73
C LEU A 158 -5.62 3.27 -0.91
N ASN A 159 -6.95 3.11 -0.81
CA ASN A 159 -7.57 1.98 -0.12
C ASN A 159 -7.29 0.63 -0.83
N SER A 160 -7.20 0.63 -2.16
CA SER A 160 -6.87 -0.57 -2.93
C SER A 160 -5.45 -1.04 -2.65
N LEU A 161 -4.48 -0.12 -2.63
CA LEU A 161 -3.09 -0.42 -2.28
C LEU A 161 -2.98 -0.98 -0.87
N GLU A 162 -3.64 -0.37 0.11
CA GLU A 162 -3.60 -0.84 1.49
C GLU A 162 -4.12 -2.28 1.62
N ARG A 163 -5.27 -2.59 1.00
CA ARG A 163 -5.81 -3.95 0.96
C ARG A 163 -4.90 -4.92 0.21
N PHE A 164 -4.33 -4.47 -0.91
CA PHE A 164 -3.38 -5.26 -1.68
C PHE A 164 -2.20 -5.67 -0.79
N PHE A 165 -1.54 -4.70 -0.15
CA PHE A 165 -0.37 -4.94 0.72
C PHE A 165 -0.71 -5.83 1.91
N LEU A 166 -1.84 -5.59 2.59
CA LEU A 166 -2.30 -6.41 3.71
C LEU A 166 -2.62 -7.86 3.32
N SER A 167 -2.84 -8.14 2.04
CA SER A 167 -3.15 -9.48 1.54
C SER A 167 -1.95 -10.21 0.91
N LEU A 168 -0.82 -9.49 0.74
CA LEU A 168 0.39 -10.04 0.14
C LEU A 168 0.90 -11.20 1.00
N GLN A 169 1.31 -12.25 0.31
CA GLN A 169 2.05 -13.36 0.89
C GLN A 169 3.09 -13.81 -0.10
N VAL A 170 4.25 -14.17 0.41
CA VAL A 170 5.31 -14.84 -0.33
C VAL A 170 5.38 -16.29 0.15
N ASN A 171 5.34 -17.23 -0.79
CA ASN A 171 5.46 -18.64 -0.51
C ASN A 171 6.70 -19.20 -1.22
N TRP A 172 7.62 -19.73 -0.42
CA TRP A 172 8.69 -20.60 -0.88
C TRP A 172 8.64 -21.82 0.04
N ASN A 173 7.99 -22.87 -0.45
CA ASN A 173 8.52 -24.20 -0.26
C ASN A 173 9.60 -24.41 -1.32
#